data_AF-A0A0Q5SZE3-F1
#
_entry.id   AF-A0A0Q5SZE3-F1
#
_cell.length_a   1.000
_cell.length_b   1.000
_cell.length_c   1.000
_cell.angle_alpha   90.00
_cell.angle_beta   90.00
_cell.angle_gamma   90.00
#
_symmetry.space_group_name_H-M   'P 1'
#
loop_
_entity.id
_entity.type
_entity.pdbx_description
1 polymer ?
#
loop_
_entity_poly.entity_id
_entity_poly.type
_entity_poly.pdbx_seq_one_letter_code
_entity_poly.pdbx_strand_id
1 'polypeptide(L)' 'MKKFETIPEAFDWWIKNVYPSLPPAVKKGKPVVAWRDYTYNQGISEKRMRDILIEFGNFRIETLIVYEP' A
#
# COMPACT_ATOMS: atom_id res chain seq x y z
N MET A 1 4.36 10.64 13.34
CA MET A 1 3.85 9.31 12.92
C MET A 1 2.58 9.55 12.13
N LYS A 2 2.48 9.04 10.90
CA LYS A 2 1.27 9.19 10.08
C LYS A 2 0.36 7.98 10.31
N LYS A 3 -0.93 8.22 10.50
CA LYS A 3 -1.96 7.19 10.63
C LYS A 3 -2.90 7.30 9.43
N PHE A 4 -3.47 6.18 9.04
CA PHE A 4 -4.43 6.05 7.95
C PHE A 4 -5.61 5.25 8.48
N GLU A 5 -6.81 5.56 8.01
CA GLU A 5 -8.03 4.87 8.46
C GLU A 5 -8.26 3.59 7.65
N THR A 6 -7.77 3.55 6.41
CA THR A 6 -7.99 2.42 5.50
C THR A 6 -6.71 2.01 4.76
N ILE A 7 -6.68 0.77 4.28
CA ILE A 7 -5.58 0.24 3.44
C ILE A 7 -5.45 1.02 2.13
N PRO A 8 -6.53 1.33 1.37
CA PRO A 8 -6.40 2.10 0.13
C PRO A 8 -5.80 3.49 0.34
N GLU A 9 -6.16 4.19 1.43
CA GLU A 9 -5.60 5.51 1.75
C GLU A 9 -4.09 5.44 2.02
N ALA A 10 -3.67 4.46 2.82
CA ALA A 10 -2.25 4.20 3.09
C ALA A 10 -1.49 3.85 1.80
N PHE A 11 -2.10 3.04 0.93
CA PHE A 11 -1.52 2.61 -0.33
C PHE A 11 -1.37 3.76 -1.33
N ASP A 12 -2.38 4.62 -1.48
CA ASP A 12 -2.31 5.82 -2.31
C ASP A 12 -1.15 6.73 -1.88
N TRP A 13 -1.03 6.95 -0.57
CA TRP A 13 0.07 7.75 -0.03
C TRP A 13 1.43 7.09 -0.30
N TRP A 14 1.55 5.77 -0.11
CA TRP A 14 2.80 5.04 -0.39
C TRP A 14 3.18 5.13 -1.87
N ILE A 15 2.23 4.96 -2.79
CA ILE A 15 2.46 5.09 -4.24
C ILE A 15 2.96 6.49 -4.62
N LYS A 16 2.42 7.54 -3.99
CA LYS A 16 2.77 8.93 -4.32
C LYS A 16 4.07 9.41 -3.67
N ASN A 17 4.41 8.89 -2.48
CA ASN A 17 5.47 9.46 -1.65
C ASN A 17 6.68 8.52 -1.48
N VAL A 18 6.43 7.22 -1.36
CA VAL A 18 7.48 6.22 -1.05
C VAL A 18 7.93 5.52 -2.31
N TYR A 19 7.01 4.96 -3.10
CA TYR A 19 7.33 4.22 -4.32
C TYR A 19 8.29 4.96 -5.27
N PRO A 20 8.14 6.28 -5.56
CA PRO A 20 9.03 7.00 -6.46
C PRO A 20 10.47 7.09 -5.92
N SER A 21 10.64 7.07 -4.60
CA SER A 21 11.95 7.10 -3.94
C SER A 21 12.62 5.73 -3.81
N LEU A 22 11.90 4.63 -4.08
CA LEU A 22 12.49 3.29 -3.98
C LEU A 22 13.63 3.10 -5.00
N PRO A 23 14.70 2.40 -4.61
CA PRO A 23 15.80 2.12 -5.51
C PRO A 23 15.34 1.19 -6.66
N PRO A 24 15.96 1.26 -7.85
CA PRO A 24 15.60 0.43 -9.00
C PRO A 24 15.60 -1.07 -8.69
N ALA A 25 16.49 -1.51 -7.79
CA ALA A 25 16.56 -2.91 -7.33
C ALA A 25 15.31 -3.38 -6.55
N VAL A 26 14.47 -2.47 -6.05
CA VAL A 26 13.21 -2.81 -5.35
C VAL A 26 12.00 -2.57 -6.26
N LYS A 27 12.11 -1.69 -7.25
CA LYS A 27 11.07 -1.41 -8.27
C LYS A 27 10.95 -2.52 -9.33
N LYS A 28 10.89 -3.77 -8.90
CA LYS A 28 10.72 -4.95 -9.77
C LYS A 28 9.78 -5.97 -9.12
N GLY A 29 9.06 -6.73 -9.93
CA GLY A 29 8.08 -7.70 -9.42
C GLY A 29 6.86 -7.03 -8.79
N LYS A 30 6.53 -7.39 -7.53
CA LYS A 30 5.27 -6.97 -6.89
C LYS A 30 5.06 -5.44 -6.85
N PRO A 31 6.04 -4.60 -6.45
CA PRO A 31 5.85 -3.15 -6.36
C PRO A 31 5.53 -2.48 -7.70
N VAL A 32 6.25 -2.83 -8.77
CA VAL A 32 6.05 -2.20 -10.09
C VAL A 32 4.73 -2.62 -10.73
N VAL A 33 4.33 -3.87 -10.54
CA VAL A 33 3.03 -4.34 -11.03
C VAL A 33 1.90 -3.69 -10.23
N ALA A 34 2.03 -3.59 -8.90
CA ALA A 34 1.04 -2.92 -8.06
C ALA A 34 0.91 -1.42 -8.40
N TRP A 35 2.03 -0.74 -8.63
CA TRP A 35 2.04 0.64 -9.12
C TRP A 35 1.31 0.77 -10.46
N ARG A 36 1.65 -0.07 -11.44
CA ARG A 36 1.01 -0.06 -12.76
C ARG A 36 -0.50 -0.29 -12.64
N ASP A 37 -0.91 -1.35 -11.94
CA ASP A 37 -2.31 -1.73 -11.85
C ASP A 37 -3.14 -0.64 -11.13
N TYR A 38 -2.55 0.04 -10.13
CA TYR A 38 -3.15 1.20 -9.46
C TYR A 38 -3.22 2.44 -10.35
N THR A 39 -2.11 2.84 -10.99
CA THR A 39 -2.02 4.05 -11.80
C THR A 39 -2.89 3.99 -13.06
N TYR A 40 -3.00 2.82 -13.69
CA TYR A 40 -3.81 2.63 -14.89
C TYR A 40 -5.23 2.09 -14.60
N ASN A 41 -5.67 2.17 -13.34
CA ASN A 41 -7.00 1.76 -12.89
C ASN A 41 -7.41 0.35 -13.36
N GLN A 42 -6.46 -0.59 -13.41
CA GLN A 42 -6.67 -1.98 -13.82
C GLN A 42 -7.29 -2.84 -12.70
N GLY A 43 -7.57 -2.23 -11.55
CA GLY A 43 -8.04 -2.89 -10.35
C GLY A 43 -6.89 -3.51 -9.55
N ILE A 44 -6.87 -3.23 -8.26
CA ILE A 44 -5.96 -3.86 -7.31
C ILE A 44 -6.74 -4.17 -6.03
N SER A 45 -6.61 -5.40 -5.55
CA SER A 45 -7.33 -5.83 -4.34
C SER A 45 -6.70 -5.22 -3.10
N GLU A 46 -7.52 -4.97 -2.08
CA GLU A 46 -7.06 -4.46 -0.79
C GLU A 46 -6.04 -5.41 -0.14
N LYS A 47 -6.23 -6.74 -0.27
CA LYS A 47 -5.25 -7.74 0.17
C LYS A 47 -3.87 -7.47 -0.43
N ARG A 48 -3.81 -7.23 -1.74
CA ARG A 48 -2.55 -6.97 -2.44
C ARG A 48 -1.95 -5.62 -2.05
N MET A 49 -2.77 -4.59 -1.82
CA MET A 49 -2.30 -3.33 -1.26
C MET A 49 -1.65 -3.52 0.12
N ARG A 50 -2.32 -4.27 1.01
CA ARG A 50 -1.80 -4.63 2.34
C ARG A 50 -0.47 -5.36 2.25
N ASP A 51 -0.35 -6.37 1.39
CA ASP A 51 0.90 -7.12 1.20
C ASP A 51 2.05 -6.20 0.78
N ILE A 52 1.79 -5.25 -0.14
CA ILE A 52 2.80 -4.28 -0.56
C ILE A 52 3.22 -3.34 0.58
N LEU A 53 2.27 -2.84 1.37
CA LEU A 53 2.56 -1.94 2.49
C LEU A 53 3.41 -2.61 3.57
N ILE A 54 3.16 -3.89 3.85
CA ILE A 54 3.94 -4.69 4.82
C ILE A 54 5.34 -4.99 4.25
N GLU A 55 5.43 -5.46 3.00
CA GLU A 55 6.69 -5.92 2.41
C GLU A 55 7.62 -4.76 2.00
N PHE A 56 7.07 -3.61 1.58
CA PHE A 56 7.84 -2.53 0.94
C PHE A 56 7.61 -1.13 1.52
N GLY A 57 6.68 -0.97 2.46
CA GLY A 57 6.28 0.35 2.97
C GLY A 57 6.62 0.64 4.42
N ASN A 58 7.13 -0.32 5.19
CA ASN A 58 7.35 -0.21 6.64
C ASN A 58 6.07 0.20 7.41
N PHE A 59 4.92 -0.32 7.02
CA PHE A 59 3.65 -0.07 7.71
C PHE A 59 3.40 -1.12 8.78
N ARG A 60 2.94 -0.67 9.95
CA ARG A 60 2.27 -1.52 10.93
C ARG A 60 0.77 -1.40 10.69
N ILE A 61 0.12 -2.51 10.37
CA ILE A 61 -1.32 -2.56 10.13
C ILE A 61 -1.99 -3.24 11.32
N GLU A 62 -2.94 -2.55 11.94
CA GLU A 62 -3.73 -3.04 13.05
C GLU A 62 -5.20 -3.03 12.65
N THR A 63 -5.95 -4.08 12.99
CA THR A 63 -7.39 -4.16 12.76
C THR A 63 -8.11 -3.91 14.07
N LEU A 64 -8.90 -2.84 14.11
CA LEU A 64 -9.74 -2.48 15.25
C LEU A 64 -11.17 -2.96 14.99
N ILE A 65 -11.69 -3.83 15.86
CA ILE A 65 -13.08 -4.29 15.82
C ILE A 65 -13.73 -3.79 17.10
N VAL A 66 -14.71 -2.89 16.98
CA VAL A 66 -15.46 -2.34 18.10
C VAL A 66 -16.90 -2.80 17.98
N TYR A 67 -17.43 -3.38 19.06
CA TYR A 67 -18.86 -3.67 19.19
C TYR A 67 -19.47 -2.62 20.11
N GLU A 68 -20.51 -1.94 19.65
CA GLU A 68 -21.29 -1.00 20.44
C GLU A 68 -22.68 -1.60 20.73
N PRO A 69 -23.18 -1.48 21.97
CA PRO A 69 -24.38 -2.15 22.46
C PRO A 69 -25.69 -1.62 21.86
#